data_AF-A0A7W9YRL0-F1
#
_entry.id   AF-A0A7W9YRL0-F1
#
_cell.length_a   1.000
_cell.length_b   1.000
_cell.length_c   1.000
_cell.angle_alpha   90.00
_cell.angle_beta   90.00
_cell.angle_gamma   90.00
#
_symmetry.space_group_name_H-M   'P 1'
#
loop_
_entity.id
_entity.type
_entity.pdbx_description
1 polymer ?
#
loop_
_entity_poly.entity_id
_entity_poly.type
_entity_poly.pdbx_seq_one_letter_code
_entity_poly.pdbx_strand_id
1 'polypeptide(L)' 'MTIPKEIEIMVQHIIRELIVEFGKCETEAKELIQKSDVVRSLMSDPMGFHEPPYNWALSILTDANDIETLEKYLRH' A
#
# COMPACT_ATOMS: atom_id res chain seq x y z
N MET A 1 15.26 5.49 13.51
CA MET A 1 14.88 4.07 13.36
C MET A 1 15.15 3.71 11.92
N THR A 2 16.03 2.76 11.65
CA THR A 2 16.36 2.36 10.27
C THR A 2 15.35 1.32 9.83
N ILE A 3 14.67 1.54 8.70
CA ILE A 3 13.73 0.57 8.14
C ILE A 3 14.55 -0.58 7.53
N PRO A 4 14.27 -1.85 7.86
CA PRO A 4 14.87 -2.99 7.18
C PRO A 4 14.66 -2.93 5.67
N LYS A 5 15.69 -3.27 4.89
CA LYS A 5 15.66 -3.20 3.42
C LYS A 5 14.53 -4.02 2.78
N GLU A 6 14.13 -5.12 3.42
CA GLU A 6 13.00 -5.94 2.97
C GLU A 6 11.67 -5.19 3.05
N ILE A 7 11.46 -4.41 4.12
CA ILE A 7 10.28 -3.54 4.27
C ILE A 7 10.32 -2.44 3.22
N GLU A 8 11.49 -1.84 2.96
CA GLU A 8 11.63 -0.84 1.90
C GLU A 8 11.21 -1.40 0.54
N ILE A 9 11.67 -2.61 0.20
CA ILE A 9 11.29 -3.30 -1.05
C ILE A 9 9.78 -3.55 -1.09
N MET A 10 9.20 -4.05 0.00
CA MET A 10 7.75 -4.29 0.09
C MET A 10 6.96 -3.00 -0.13
N VAL A 11 7.36 -1.90 0.53
CA VAL A 11 6.74 -0.58 0.37
C VAL A 11 6.84 -0.09 -1.08
N GLN A 12 7.98 -0.26 -1.74
CA GLN A 12 8.11 0.11 -3.16
C GLN A 12 7.18 -0.70 -4.06
N HIS A 13 6.98 -1.99 -3.77
CA HIS A 13 6.01 -2.80 -4.50
C HIS A 13 4.57 -2.31 -4.25
N ILE A 14 4.20 -2.00 -3.01
CA ILE A 14 2.86 -1.48 -2.70
C ILE A 14 2.61 -0.15 -3.43
N ILE A 15 3.60 0.77 -3.44
CA ILE A 15 3.52 2.01 -4.22
C ILE A 15 3.28 1.73 -5.70
N ARG A 16 3.97 0.73 -6.26
CA ARG A 16 3.79 0.33 -7.66
C ARG A 16 2.37 -0.19 -7.92
N GLU A 17 1.80 -0.99 -7.03
CA GLU A 17 0.41 -1.45 -7.15
C GLU A 17 -0.59 -0.28 -7.10
N LEU A 18 -0.40 0.65 -6.16
CA LEU A 18 -1.23 1.87 -6.07
C LEU A 18 -1.22 2.68 -7.37
N ILE A 19 -0.09 2.72 -8.07
CA ILE A 19 0.06 3.45 -9.33
C ILE A 19 -0.54 2.65 -10.51
N VAL A 20 -0.13 1.39 -10.66
CA VAL A 20 -0.44 0.60 -11.86
C VAL A 20 -1.87 0.06 -11.84
N GLU A 21 -2.30 -0.51 -10.72
CA GLU A 21 -3.62 -1.15 -10.59
C GLU A 21 -4.70 -0.14 -10.18
N PHE A 22 -4.35 0.82 -9.31
CA PHE A 22 -5.31 1.77 -8.74
C PHE A 22 -5.20 3.20 -9.30
N GLY A 23 -4.31 3.42 -10.27
CA GLY A 23 -4.22 4.67 -11.03
C GLY A 23 -3.80 5.90 -10.22
N LYS A 24 -3.20 5.72 -9.04
CA LYS A 24 -2.67 6.84 -8.24
C LYS A 24 -1.45 7.44 -8.90
N CYS A 25 -1.25 8.75 -8.73
CA CYS A 25 0.04 9.32 -9.07
C CYS A 25 1.09 8.98 -7.99
N GLU A 26 2.38 9.08 -8.33
CA GLU A 26 3.47 8.71 -7.42
C GLU A 26 3.43 9.49 -6.09
N THR A 27 3.08 10.77 -6.13
CA THR A 27 2.95 11.62 -4.93
C THR A 27 1.83 11.12 -4.02
N GLU A 28 0.64 10.88 -4.58
CA GLU A 28 -0.51 10.37 -3.83
C GLU A 28 -0.22 8.99 -3.24
N ALA A 29 0.39 8.08 -4.02
CA ALA A 29 0.75 6.75 -3.54
C ALA A 29 1.72 6.83 -2.34
N LYS A 30 2.73 7.70 -2.40
CA LYS A 30 3.66 7.92 -1.28
C LYS A 30 2.97 8.53 -0.07
N GLU A 31 2.06 9.49 -0.26
CA GLU A 31 1.29 10.07 0.83
C GLU A 31 0.39 9.04 1.52
N LEU A 32 -0.25 8.15 0.75
CA LEU A 32 -1.05 7.05 1.29
C LEU A 32 -0.22 6.11 2.16
N ILE A 33 0.99 5.72 1.69
CA ILE A 33 1.92 4.95 2.50
C ILE A 33 2.27 5.69 3.80
N GLN A 34 2.62 6.97 3.72
CA GLN A 34 3.03 7.76 4.89
C GLN A 34 1.91 7.92 5.93
N LYS A 35 0.65 8.01 5.48
CA LYS A 35 -0.52 8.13 6.35
C LYS A 35 -1.00 6.78 6.89
N SER A 36 -0.59 5.66 6.27
CA SER A 36 -0.93 4.31 6.70
C SER A 36 0.01 3.78 7.80
N ASP A 37 -0.45 2.76 8.53
CA ASP A 37 0.37 2.03 9.50
C ASP A 37 1.19 0.89 8.85
N VAL A 38 1.27 0.79 7.53
CA VAL A 38 1.85 -0.38 6.81
C VAL A 38 3.29 -0.69 7.24
N VAL A 39 4.14 0.33 7.39
CA VAL A 39 5.53 0.15 7.81
C VAL A 39 5.60 -0.38 9.24
N ARG A 40 4.71 0.10 10.12
CA ARG A 40 4.63 -0.39 11.50
C ARG A 40 4.16 -1.85 11.53
N SER A 41 3.13 -2.19 10.75
CA SER A 41 2.59 -3.54 10.67
C SER A 41 3.63 -4.54 10.16
N LEU A 42 4.36 -4.21 9.09
CA LEU A 42 5.43 -5.04 8.53
C LEU A 42 6.63 -5.19 9.49
N MET A 43 6.90 -4.18 10.33
CA MET A 43 7.93 -4.30 11.37
C MET A 43 7.49 -5.19 12.55
N SER A 44 6.19 -5.22 12.86
CA SER A 44 5.67 -5.98 14.01
C SER A 44 5.31 -7.43 13.69
N ASP A 45 4.96 -7.73 12.44
CA ASP A 45 4.50 -9.05 12.03
C ASP A 45 5.18 -9.51 10.73
N PRO A 46 6.13 -10.46 10.81
CA PRO A 46 6.75 -11.07 9.65
C PRO A 46 5.74 -11.75 8.71
N MET A 47 4.56 -12.13 9.19
CA MET A 47 3.54 -12.76 8.35
C MET A 47 3.03 -11.79 7.27
N GLY A 48 3.10 -10.48 7.50
CA GLY A 48 2.70 -9.45 6.54
C GLY A 48 3.46 -9.48 5.21
N PHE A 49 4.61 -10.15 5.15
CA PHE A 49 5.36 -10.36 3.91
C PHE A 49 4.82 -11.48 3.03
N HIS A 50 3.97 -12.37 3.57
CA HIS A 50 3.30 -13.40 2.78
C HIS A 50 2.09 -12.85 2.02
N GLU A 51 1.56 -11.70 2.45
CA GLU A 51 0.51 -10.99 1.73
C GLU A 51 1.08 -10.32 0.47
N PRO A 52 0.44 -10.47 -0.71
CA PRO A 52 0.84 -9.75 -1.90
C PRO A 52 0.80 -8.23 -1.69
N PRO A 53 1.73 -7.46 -2.32
CA PRO A 53 1.71 -6.00 -2.28
C PRO A 53 0.37 -5.38 -2.70
N TYR A 54 -0.35 -6.07 -3.59
CA TYR A 54 -1.69 -5.70 -4.04
C TYR A 54 -2.72 -5.66 -2.89
N ASN A 55 -2.72 -6.67 -2.02
CA ASN A 55 -3.66 -6.72 -0.88
C ASN A 55 -3.38 -5.59 0.12
N TRP A 56 -2.11 -5.26 0.32
CA TRP A 56 -1.71 -4.11 1.10
C TRP A 56 -2.19 -2.79 0.48
N ALA A 57 -2.04 -2.61 -0.83
CA ALA A 57 -2.55 -1.44 -1.52
C ALA A 57 -4.07 -1.29 -1.37
N LEU A 58 -4.81 -2.40 -1.49
CA LEU A 58 -6.26 -2.43 -1.28
C LEU A 58 -6.65 -2.07 0.17
N SER A 59 -5.94 -2.62 1.16
CA SER A 59 -6.15 -2.31 2.57
C SER A 59 -5.90 -0.82 2.84
N ILE A 60 -4.82 -0.26 2.31
CA ILE A 60 -4.47 1.16 2.47
C ILE A 60 -5.55 2.07 1.87
N LEU A 61 -6.08 1.74 0.69
CA LEU A 61 -7.18 2.49 0.08
C LEU A 61 -8.48 2.40 0.89
N THR A 62 -8.74 1.22 1.47
CA THR A 62 -9.88 0.98 2.35
C THR A 62 -9.78 1.82 3.63
N ASP A 63 -8.61 1.81 4.28
CA ASP A 63 -8.35 2.59 5.50
C ASP A 63 -8.37 4.11 5.23
N ALA A 64 -7.92 4.53 4.05
CA ALA A 64 -8.00 5.91 3.59
C ALA A 64 -9.42 6.34 3.16
N ASN A 65 -10.38 5.41 3.16
CA ASN A 65 -11.75 5.63 2.70
C ASN A 65 -11.81 6.21 1.27
N ASP A 66 -10.93 5.74 0.39
CA ASP A 66 -10.83 6.17 -1.01
C ASP A 66 -11.87 5.48 -1.88
N ILE A 67 -13.13 5.76 -1.57
CA ILE A 67 -14.30 5.11 -2.17
C ILE A 67 -14.34 5.30 -3.68
N GLU A 68 -13.95 6.47 -4.18
CA GLU A 68 -13.93 6.74 -5.63
C GLU A 68 -13.01 5.76 -6.37
N THR A 69 -11.81 5.52 -5.85
CA THR A 69 -10.85 4.59 -6.46
C THR A 69 -11.34 3.16 -6.37
N LEU A 70 -11.87 2.76 -5.21
CA LEU A 70 -12.41 1.42 -4.99
C LEU A 70 -13.62 1.13 -5.88
N GLU A 71 -14.53 2.10 -6.06
CA GLU A 71 -15.68 1.96 -6.94
C GLU A 71 -15.28 1.88 -8.42
N LYS A 72 -14.28 2.67 -8.86
CA LYS A 72 -13.75 2.55 -10.22
C LYS A 72 -13.17 1.16 -10.46
N TYR A 73 -12.42 0.63 -9.50
CA TYR A 73 -11.86 -0.71 -9.56
C TYR A 73 -12.95 -1.80 -9.62
N LEU A 74 -13.97 -1.76 -8.75
CA LEU A 74 -15.04 -2.78 -8.69
C LEU A 74 -15.96 -2.81 -9.93
N ARG A 75 -15.91 -1.79 -10.78
CA ARG A 75 -16.69 -1.71 -12.02
C ARG A 75 -15.91 -2.20 -13.25
N HIS A 76 -14.64 -2.54 -13.09
CA HIS A 76 -13.79 -3.17 -14.10
C HIS A 76 -13.87 -4.70 -14.01
#